data_AF-A0A7G9Z5F3-F1
#
_entry.id   AF-A0A7G9Z5F3-F1
#
_cell.length_a   1.000
_cell.length_b   1.000
_cell.length_c   1.000
_cell.angle_alpha   90.00
_cell.angle_beta   90.00
_cell.angle_gamma   90.00
#
_symmetry.space_group_name_H-M   'P 1'
#
loop_
_entity.id
_entity.type
_entity.pdbx_description
1 polymer ?
#
loop_
_entity_poly.entity_id
_entity_poly.type
_entity_poly.pdbx_seq_one_letter_code
_entity_poly.pdbx_strand_id
1 'polypeptide(L)'
;MQVLHAAWDGDRFYLWAESSTMPMTAARIRGRQSKKPKPRAHPFSLVGDELKAVFVEFSDEKLPDQTALETKTFLLPSTQKGPVPSPWLIREEDYSVAKATGLASWNIETLIFEPYLAFEFLLGLPEQPTHGFVFGSSLRFWIEVAKFSLELITRQQFAPAIREDDGSFQAAWAVVITGEDEERVRILSEAMPASCRSHNAETTPVEQLSSFVNRTADAFIRNSLDSTTLLPPRRGRRPKVVPLPEQWLNALSMDNHALVASPEDLNSFYTEIQTWLSQLQPAAPDAQFRTCFRLEPPRDLADGEDGEEWGIHFFLQARDDRSLLVPAEAVWRTRSSTLTFLKRRFENPQEQLLTDLSKASQLFHAIESSLQTARPVGLELDAEQAYSFLRQSAPLLKQSGFGVLLPSWWEKPSARIGIKLKLTPAQEVTNGKVASHALLGAKGIIAYDWAVAVGDKTFSESEFEQLARLKVPLVQIRGEWVELRPEDVETAIKFFKKKHNRGEMTLGEAMQLGFGAGNEVVETEVGLPIVEVEAEGWLEDMLNSLSEGVKITPVKTAPSIPR
;
A
#
# COMPACT_ATOMS: atom_id res chain seq x y z
N MET A 1 6.86 -1.01 -31.47
CA MET A 1 6.18 -0.98 -30.15
C MET A 1 5.92 -2.40 -29.68
N GLN A 2 6.17 -2.67 -28.40
CA GLN A 2 5.95 -3.96 -27.76
C GLN A 2 5.12 -3.78 -26.49
N VAL A 3 4.23 -4.74 -26.21
CA VAL A 3 3.39 -4.73 -25.00
C VAL A 3 3.73 -5.94 -24.14
N LEU A 4 4.12 -5.69 -22.90
CA LEU A 4 4.53 -6.71 -21.94
C LEU A 4 3.34 -7.17 -21.10
N HIS A 5 3.24 -8.48 -20.93
CA HIS A 5 2.17 -9.13 -20.19
C HIS A 5 2.72 -10.17 -19.24
N ALA A 6 1.95 -10.47 -18.20
CA ALA A 6 2.38 -11.36 -17.14
C ALA A 6 1.24 -12.19 -16.58
N ALA A 7 1.58 -13.38 -16.08
CA ALA A 7 0.65 -14.26 -15.39
C ALA A 7 1.37 -15.05 -14.30
N TRP A 8 0.62 -15.42 -13.26
CA TRP A 8 1.06 -16.29 -12.17
C TRP A 8 0.23 -17.57 -12.19
N ASP A 9 0.84 -18.74 -12.06
CA ASP A 9 0.09 -20.01 -12.11
C ASP A 9 -0.17 -20.71 -10.78
N GLY A 10 0.33 -20.14 -9.68
CA GLY A 10 0.30 -20.77 -8.36
C GLY A 10 1.69 -21.03 -7.80
N ASP A 11 2.68 -21.17 -8.69
CA ASP A 11 4.05 -21.51 -8.33
C ASP A 11 5.10 -20.70 -9.09
N ARG A 12 4.84 -20.40 -10.37
CA ARG A 12 5.78 -19.70 -11.25
C ARG A 12 5.16 -18.48 -11.90
N PHE A 13 6.02 -17.50 -12.16
CA PHE A 13 5.66 -16.28 -12.86
C PHE A 13 6.07 -16.35 -14.33
N TYR A 14 5.18 -15.91 -15.21
CA TYR A 14 5.33 -16.00 -16.66
C TYR A 14 5.25 -14.61 -17.27
N LEU A 15 6.24 -14.25 -18.08
CA LEU A 15 6.30 -12.99 -18.82
C LEU A 15 6.30 -13.27 -20.34
N TRP A 16 5.54 -12.48 -21.10
CA TRP A 16 5.59 -12.50 -22.56
C TRP A 16 5.36 -11.11 -23.16
N ALA A 17 5.64 -10.97 -24.45
CA ALA A 17 5.53 -9.70 -25.16
C ALA A 17 4.75 -9.86 -26.48
N GLU A 18 3.79 -8.96 -26.72
CA GLU A 18 3.18 -8.76 -28.04
C GLU A 18 3.99 -7.73 -28.83
N SER A 19 4.19 -7.96 -30.13
CA SER A 19 4.88 -7.00 -31.00
C SER A 19 3.97 -6.47 -32.11
N SER A 20 4.04 -5.16 -32.36
CA SER A 20 3.32 -4.46 -33.44
C SER A 20 3.83 -4.83 -34.84
N THR A 21 5.07 -5.32 -34.95
CA THR A 21 5.71 -5.68 -36.23
C THR A 21 5.33 -7.07 -36.75
N MET A 22 4.71 -7.90 -35.90
CA MET A 22 4.37 -9.29 -36.24
C MET A 22 3.01 -9.42 -36.96
N PRO A 23 2.73 -10.52 -37.69
CA PRO A 23 1.46 -10.72 -38.40
C PRO A 23 0.24 -10.83 -37.49
N MET A 24 -0.92 -10.25 -37.86
CA MET A 24 -2.16 -10.33 -37.06
C MET A 24 -2.90 -11.67 -37.18
N THR A 25 -2.68 -12.41 -38.27
CA THR A 25 -3.48 -13.61 -38.57
C THR A 25 -2.70 -14.88 -38.34
N ALA A 26 -3.30 -15.84 -37.66
CA ALA A 26 -2.73 -17.17 -37.52
C ALA A 26 -2.72 -17.90 -38.88
N ALA A 27 -1.63 -18.61 -39.17
CA ALA A 27 -1.45 -19.33 -40.43
C ALA A 27 -2.63 -20.28 -40.74
N ARG A 28 -3.31 -20.12 -41.89
CA ARG A 28 -4.52 -20.88 -42.26
C ARG A 28 -4.27 -22.40 -42.24
N ILE A 29 -5.13 -23.15 -41.55
CA ILE A 29 -5.13 -24.63 -41.59
C ILE A 29 -5.78 -25.07 -42.90
N ARG A 30 -5.07 -25.85 -43.72
CA ARG A 30 -5.66 -26.57 -44.86
C ARG A 30 -6.29 -27.88 -44.34
N GLY A 31 -7.61 -28.02 -44.42
CA GLY A 31 -8.32 -29.27 -44.07
C GLY A 31 -9.52 -29.11 -43.12
N ARG A 32 -10.22 -30.22 -42.84
CA ARG A 32 -11.41 -30.26 -41.97
C ARG A 32 -11.02 -30.00 -40.51
N GLN A 33 -11.61 -28.99 -39.88
CA GLN A 33 -11.37 -28.66 -38.47
C GLN A 33 -11.87 -29.80 -37.55
N SER A 34 -11.04 -30.20 -36.58
CA SER A 34 -11.40 -31.19 -35.56
C SER A 34 -12.44 -30.63 -34.59
N LYS A 35 -13.29 -31.51 -34.02
CA LYS A 35 -14.29 -31.12 -33.00
C LYS A 35 -13.68 -30.48 -31.74
N LYS A 36 -12.40 -30.75 -31.44
CA LYS A 36 -11.58 -30.04 -30.45
C LYS A 36 -10.33 -29.52 -31.15
N PRO A 37 -10.23 -28.23 -31.48
CA PRO A 37 -9.03 -27.66 -32.10
C PRO A 37 -7.87 -27.69 -31.09
N LYS A 38 -6.68 -28.12 -31.52
CA LYS A 38 -5.47 -28.00 -30.72
C LYS A 38 -5.10 -26.51 -30.55
N PRO A 39 -4.51 -26.11 -29.42
CA PRO A 39 -3.98 -24.75 -29.25
C PRO A 39 -3.00 -24.39 -30.38
N ARG A 40 -3.05 -23.13 -30.85
CA ARG A 40 -2.22 -22.63 -31.96
C ARG A 40 -1.19 -21.65 -31.45
N ALA A 41 -0.04 -21.51 -32.13
CA ALA A 41 0.93 -20.49 -31.79
C ALA A 41 0.33 -19.07 -31.94
N HIS A 42 0.59 -18.21 -30.97
CA HIS A 42 0.12 -16.83 -30.97
C HIS A 42 0.86 -16.01 -32.05
N PRO A 43 0.15 -15.46 -33.06
CA PRO A 43 0.78 -14.97 -34.30
C PRO A 43 1.62 -13.69 -34.13
N PHE A 44 1.42 -12.95 -33.06
CA PHE A 44 2.17 -11.72 -32.75
C PHE A 44 2.78 -11.70 -31.35
N SER A 45 3.01 -12.88 -30.75
CA SER A 45 3.88 -12.99 -29.58
C SER A 45 5.33 -13.11 -30.03
N LEU A 46 6.24 -12.46 -29.29
CA LEU A 46 7.67 -12.73 -29.43
C LEU A 46 8.02 -14.12 -28.91
N VAL A 47 9.13 -14.67 -29.42
CA VAL A 47 9.63 -16.03 -29.14
C VAL A 47 11.15 -16.03 -29.01
N GLY A 48 11.69 -17.01 -28.30
CA GLY A 48 13.13 -17.32 -28.25
C GLY A 48 14.00 -16.15 -27.83
N ASP A 49 15.02 -15.89 -28.64
CA ASP A 49 16.02 -14.85 -28.38
C ASP A 49 15.44 -13.44 -28.53
N GLU A 50 14.38 -13.24 -29.32
CA GLU A 50 13.71 -11.94 -29.42
C GLU A 50 13.03 -11.56 -28.09
N LEU A 51 12.39 -12.53 -27.43
CA LEU A 51 11.78 -12.31 -26.12
C LEU A 51 12.82 -12.02 -25.03
N LYS A 52 13.97 -12.71 -25.08
CA LYS A 52 15.10 -12.45 -24.17
C LYS A 52 15.73 -11.07 -24.40
N ALA A 53 15.91 -10.68 -25.67
CA ALA A 53 16.47 -9.37 -26.02
C ALA A 53 15.58 -8.25 -25.50
N VAL A 54 14.26 -8.40 -25.65
CA VAL A 54 13.27 -7.47 -25.10
C VAL A 54 13.41 -7.32 -23.59
N PHE A 55 13.56 -8.43 -22.86
CA PHE A 55 13.81 -8.37 -21.42
C PHE A 55 15.01 -7.50 -21.08
N VAL A 56 16.17 -7.81 -21.67
CA VAL A 56 17.42 -7.10 -21.37
C VAL A 56 17.32 -5.61 -21.72
N GLU A 57 16.60 -5.27 -22.79
CA GLU A 57 16.42 -3.88 -23.22
C GLU A 57 15.52 -3.07 -22.28
N PHE A 58 14.43 -3.65 -21.75
CA PHE A 58 13.52 -2.89 -20.89
C PHE A 58 13.90 -2.91 -19.41
N SER A 59 14.54 -3.97 -18.91
CA SER A 59 14.96 -4.04 -17.50
C SER A 59 16.31 -3.38 -17.23
N ASP A 60 17.10 -3.08 -18.27
CA ASP A 60 18.50 -2.65 -18.18
C ASP A 60 19.38 -3.62 -17.37
N GLU A 61 18.93 -4.87 -17.23
CA GLU A 61 19.56 -5.91 -16.44
C GLU A 61 19.76 -7.18 -17.27
N LYS A 62 20.75 -7.98 -16.89
CA LYS A 62 20.94 -9.30 -17.48
C LYS A 62 19.83 -10.23 -17.04
N LEU A 63 19.38 -11.08 -17.97
CA LEU A 63 18.51 -12.21 -17.67
C LEU A 63 19.18 -13.07 -16.57
N PRO A 64 18.51 -13.33 -15.43
CA PRO A 64 19.05 -14.26 -14.44
C PRO A 64 19.24 -15.65 -15.05
N ASP A 65 20.35 -16.33 -14.74
CA ASP A 65 20.69 -17.65 -15.31
C ASP A 65 19.61 -18.73 -15.05
N GLN A 66 18.78 -18.53 -14.02
CA GLN A 66 17.71 -19.42 -13.61
C GLN A 66 16.41 -19.24 -14.40
N THR A 67 16.34 -18.26 -15.31
CA THR A 67 15.18 -18.04 -16.18
C THR A 67 15.17 -19.01 -17.35
N ALA A 68 14.00 -19.58 -17.64
CA ALA A 68 13.80 -20.55 -18.71
C ALA A 68 12.70 -20.09 -19.68
N LEU A 69 12.74 -20.60 -20.90
CA LEU A 69 11.64 -20.46 -21.86
C LEU A 69 10.72 -21.68 -21.76
N GLU A 70 9.41 -21.44 -21.67
CA GLU A 70 8.39 -22.48 -21.72
C GLU A 70 7.22 -22.05 -22.59
N THR A 71 6.57 -23.00 -23.25
CA THR A 71 5.32 -22.72 -23.95
C THR A 71 4.14 -22.94 -23.03
N LYS A 72 3.41 -21.87 -22.71
CA LYS A 72 2.18 -21.92 -21.91
C LYS A 72 0.95 -21.65 -22.77
N THR A 73 -0.16 -22.31 -22.43
CA THR A 73 -1.43 -22.12 -23.13
C THR A 73 -2.28 -21.08 -22.42
N PHE A 74 -2.72 -20.06 -23.15
CA PHE A 74 -3.61 -19.02 -22.63
C PHE A 74 -4.92 -18.96 -23.44
N LEU A 75 -6.01 -18.67 -22.75
CA LEU A 75 -7.34 -18.51 -23.31
C LEU A 75 -7.60 -17.02 -23.60
N LEU A 76 -7.50 -16.63 -24.87
CA LEU A 76 -7.54 -15.21 -25.26
C LEU A 76 -8.77 -14.85 -26.11
N PRO A 77 -9.29 -13.62 -26.00
CA PRO A 77 -10.32 -13.09 -26.90
C PRO A 77 -9.88 -13.23 -28.35
N SER A 78 -10.69 -13.89 -29.17
CA SER A 78 -10.32 -14.29 -30.52
C SER A 78 -11.44 -14.09 -31.53
N THR A 79 -11.03 -13.83 -32.77
CA THR A 79 -11.89 -13.82 -33.96
C THR A 79 -11.61 -15.08 -34.80
N GLN A 80 -12.33 -15.26 -35.92
CA GLN A 80 -12.01 -16.33 -36.87
C GLN A 80 -10.59 -16.22 -37.46
N LYS A 81 -10.00 -15.00 -37.46
CA LYS A 81 -8.69 -14.72 -38.08
C LYS A 81 -7.50 -14.90 -37.12
N GLY A 82 -7.73 -14.82 -35.81
CA GLY A 82 -6.66 -14.84 -34.81
C GLY A 82 -7.09 -14.24 -33.47
N PRO A 83 -6.16 -14.14 -32.50
CA PRO A 83 -6.41 -13.43 -31.24
C PRO A 83 -6.60 -11.93 -31.50
N VAL A 84 -7.38 -11.28 -30.65
CA VAL A 84 -7.55 -9.82 -30.66
C VAL A 84 -6.31 -9.22 -29.96
N PRO A 85 -5.64 -8.22 -30.56
CA PRO A 85 -4.53 -7.53 -29.91
C PRO A 85 -4.91 -6.93 -28.56
N SER A 86 -3.94 -6.83 -27.66
CA SER A 86 -4.15 -6.07 -26.43
C SER A 86 -4.51 -4.61 -26.75
N PRO A 87 -5.32 -3.93 -25.90
CA PRO A 87 -5.70 -2.53 -26.12
C PRO A 87 -4.52 -1.55 -26.25
N TRP A 88 -3.36 -1.96 -25.74
CA TRP A 88 -2.14 -1.18 -25.71
C TRP A 88 -1.29 -1.36 -26.97
N LEU A 89 -1.60 -2.34 -27.83
CA LEU A 89 -0.82 -2.61 -29.04
C LEU A 89 -1.29 -1.71 -30.19
N ILE A 90 -0.71 -0.52 -30.29
CA ILE A 90 -1.04 0.45 -31.36
C ILE A 90 -0.38 0.01 -32.68
N ARG A 91 -1.15 0.00 -33.77
CA ARG A 91 -0.69 -0.32 -35.14
C ARG A 91 -1.27 0.68 -36.14
N GLU A 92 -0.54 0.94 -37.22
CA GLU A 92 -0.87 1.96 -38.23
C GLU A 92 -2.00 1.56 -39.19
N GLU A 93 -2.29 0.25 -39.35
CA GLU A 93 -3.30 -0.24 -40.31
C GLU A 93 -4.70 -0.44 -39.66
N ASP A 94 -5.69 0.28 -40.21
CA ASP A 94 -7.15 0.15 -40.08
C ASP A 94 -7.70 -0.45 -38.78
N TYR A 95 -7.98 0.46 -37.83
CA TYR A 95 -8.67 0.24 -36.56
C TYR A 95 -10.15 -0.16 -36.74
N SER A 96 -10.40 -1.27 -37.42
CA SER A 96 -11.62 -2.05 -37.22
C SER A 96 -11.43 -2.80 -35.91
N VAL A 97 -12.01 -2.30 -34.80
CA VAL A 97 -12.06 -3.02 -33.52
C VAL A 97 -12.88 -4.30 -33.76
N ALA A 98 -12.22 -5.34 -34.25
CA ALA A 98 -12.85 -6.62 -34.50
C ALA A 98 -13.27 -7.17 -33.13
N LYS A 99 -14.57 -7.10 -32.84
CA LYS A 99 -15.13 -7.63 -31.59
C LYS A 99 -14.81 -9.12 -31.53
N ALA A 100 -14.25 -9.55 -30.39
CA ALA A 100 -13.99 -10.95 -30.15
C ALA A 100 -15.30 -11.75 -30.31
N THR A 101 -15.22 -12.87 -31.03
CA THR A 101 -16.36 -13.77 -31.25
C THR A 101 -16.44 -14.88 -30.20
N GLY A 102 -15.38 -15.03 -29.39
CA GLY A 102 -15.27 -16.00 -28.33
C GLY A 102 -13.84 -16.06 -27.79
N LEU A 103 -13.61 -17.00 -26.89
CA LEU A 103 -12.28 -17.30 -26.37
C LEU A 103 -11.68 -18.51 -27.12
N ALA A 104 -10.37 -18.46 -27.41
CA ALA A 104 -9.64 -19.57 -28.02
C ALA A 104 -8.28 -19.77 -27.34
N SER A 105 -7.81 -21.02 -27.30
CA SER A 105 -6.52 -21.38 -26.70
C SER A 105 -5.35 -21.11 -27.64
N TRP A 106 -4.36 -20.38 -27.14
CA TRP A 106 -3.14 -20.01 -27.83
C TRP A 106 -1.91 -20.44 -27.04
N ASN A 107 -0.94 -21.03 -27.73
CA ASN A 107 0.38 -21.32 -27.21
C ASN A 107 1.25 -20.07 -27.34
N ILE A 108 1.79 -19.62 -26.21
CA ILE A 108 2.65 -18.46 -26.07
C ILE A 108 3.93 -18.94 -25.41
N GLU A 109 5.07 -18.60 -26.00
CA GLU A 109 6.36 -18.83 -25.35
C GLU A 109 6.61 -17.72 -24.34
N THR A 110 6.97 -18.09 -23.13
CA THR A 110 7.07 -17.21 -21.97
C THR A 110 8.43 -17.36 -21.30
N LEU A 111 8.90 -16.28 -20.68
CA LEU A 111 10.00 -16.31 -19.72
C LEU A 111 9.45 -16.69 -18.35
N ILE A 112 10.07 -17.67 -17.72
CA ILE A 112 9.71 -18.16 -16.39
C ILE A 112 10.62 -17.55 -15.34
N PHE A 113 10.01 -17.13 -14.24
CA PHE A 113 10.69 -16.70 -13.03
C PHE A 113 10.20 -17.54 -11.84
N GLU A 114 11.17 -18.04 -11.07
CA GLU A 114 10.93 -18.55 -9.72
C GLU A 114 10.46 -17.41 -8.79
N PRO A 115 9.71 -17.69 -7.71
CA PRO A 115 9.01 -16.66 -6.92
C PRO A 115 9.91 -15.51 -6.44
N TYR A 116 11.14 -15.80 -6.00
CA TYR A 116 12.10 -14.78 -5.55
C TYR A 116 12.47 -13.81 -6.70
N LEU A 117 12.89 -14.37 -7.84
CA LEU A 117 13.30 -13.57 -9.01
C LEU A 117 12.12 -12.80 -9.60
N ALA A 118 10.91 -13.38 -9.59
CA ALA A 118 9.72 -12.67 -10.02
C ALA A 118 9.45 -11.44 -9.15
N PHE A 119 9.65 -11.58 -7.84
CA PHE A 119 9.44 -10.51 -6.87
C PHE A 119 10.46 -9.38 -7.05
N GLU A 120 11.75 -9.71 -7.11
CA GLU A 120 12.81 -8.72 -7.40
C GLU A 120 12.57 -8.02 -8.74
N PHE A 121 12.27 -8.79 -9.78
CA PHE A 121 11.98 -8.25 -11.10
C PHE A 121 10.85 -7.22 -11.08
N LEU A 122 9.69 -7.56 -10.48
CA LEU A 122 8.53 -6.67 -10.45
C LEU A 122 8.78 -5.37 -9.65
N LEU A 123 9.56 -5.47 -8.58
CA LEU A 123 9.93 -4.31 -7.76
C LEU A 123 11.01 -3.44 -8.40
N GLY A 124 11.85 -4.01 -9.27
CA GLY A 124 12.89 -3.32 -10.02
C GLY A 124 12.39 -2.59 -11.27
N LEU A 125 11.13 -2.80 -11.69
CA LEU A 125 10.59 -2.14 -12.88
C LEU A 125 10.42 -0.63 -12.68
N PRO A 126 10.74 0.19 -13.71
CA PRO A 126 10.49 1.62 -13.65
C PRO A 126 8.99 1.91 -13.58
N GLU A 127 8.58 3.01 -12.94
CA GLU A 127 7.17 3.40 -12.87
C GLU A 127 6.56 3.68 -14.26
N GLN A 128 7.38 4.22 -15.17
CA GLN A 128 7.00 4.43 -16.56
C GLN A 128 7.87 3.58 -17.50
N PRO A 129 7.26 2.91 -18.48
CA PRO A 129 8.01 2.11 -19.44
C PRO A 129 8.89 3.00 -20.32
N THR A 130 10.02 2.46 -20.74
CA THR A 130 10.94 3.12 -21.70
C THR A 130 10.29 3.24 -23.08
N HIS A 131 10.83 4.14 -23.91
CA HIS A 131 10.28 4.41 -25.23
C HIS A 131 10.22 3.13 -26.08
N GLY A 132 9.05 2.84 -26.67
CA GLY A 132 8.81 1.64 -27.47
C GLY A 132 8.18 0.47 -26.73
N PHE A 133 8.12 0.53 -25.39
CA PHE A 133 7.51 -0.48 -24.53
C PHE A 133 6.23 0.04 -23.86
N VAL A 134 5.28 -0.86 -23.60
CA VAL A 134 4.11 -0.57 -22.76
C VAL A 134 3.84 -1.76 -21.84
N PHE A 135 3.64 -1.47 -20.55
CA PHE A 135 3.15 -2.47 -19.62
C PHE A 135 1.65 -2.68 -19.80
N GLY A 136 1.26 -3.89 -20.22
CA GLY A 136 -0.13 -4.30 -20.27
C GLY A 136 -0.76 -4.34 -18.88
N SER A 137 -2.09 -4.30 -18.82
CA SER A 137 -2.83 -4.26 -17.55
C SER A 137 -2.49 -5.41 -16.61
N SER A 138 -2.18 -6.60 -17.15
CA SER A 138 -1.72 -7.75 -16.37
C SER A 138 -0.39 -7.51 -15.66
N LEU A 139 0.59 -6.91 -16.34
CA LEU A 139 1.91 -6.66 -15.73
C LEU A 139 1.80 -5.57 -14.67
N ARG A 140 1.08 -4.47 -14.99
CA ARG A 140 0.80 -3.40 -14.02
C ARG A 140 0.12 -3.94 -12.76
N PHE A 141 -0.84 -4.84 -12.91
CA PHE A 141 -1.49 -5.49 -11.79
C PHE A 141 -0.50 -6.24 -10.89
N TRP A 142 0.38 -7.08 -11.47
CA TRP A 142 1.36 -7.82 -10.69
C TRP A 142 2.44 -6.93 -10.05
N ILE A 143 2.80 -5.79 -10.66
CA ILE A 143 3.64 -4.77 -10.03
C ILE A 143 2.98 -4.24 -8.75
N GLU A 144 1.70 -3.87 -8.82
CA GLU A 144 0.97 -3.37 -7.65
C GLU A 144 0.80 -4.45 -6.56
N VAL A 145 0.58 -5.71 -6.93
CA VAL A 145 0.55 -6.82 -5.97
C VAL A 145 1.94 -7.04 -5.34
N ALA A 146 3.04 -6.94 -6.10
CA ALA A 146 4.38 -7.05 -5.55
C ALA A 146 4.69 -5.91 -4.56
N LYS A 147 4.32 -4.67 -4.88
CA LYS A 147 4.43 -3.55 -3.93
C LYS A 147 3.64 -3.80 -2.65
N PHE A 148 2.42 -4.34 -2.76
CA PHE A 148 1.61 -4.72 -1.61
C PHE A 148 2.27 -5.82 -0.77
N SER A 149 2.83 -6.87 -1.40
CA SER A 149 3.62 -7.89 -0.70
C SER A 149 4.82 -7.28 0.05
N LEU A 150 5.56 -6.37 -0.58
CA LEU A 150 6.70 -5.69 0.05
C LEU A 150 6.24 -4.86 1.25
N GLU A 151 5.11 -4.17 1.16
CA GLU A 151 4.53 -3.43 2.27
C GLU A 151 4.22 -4.34 3.47
N LEU A 152 3.63 -5.52 3.24
CA LEU A 152 3.37 -6.50 4.30
C LEU A 152 4.68 -6.99 4.96
N ILE A 153 5.71 -7.28 4.15
CA ILE A 153 7.01 -7.75 4.63
C ILE A 153 7.71 -6.66 5.46
N THR A 154 7.72 -5.42 4.97
CA THR A 154 8.35 -4.27 5.65
C THR A 154 7.65 -3.91 6.96
N ARG A 155 6.33 -4.13 7.04
CA ARG A 155 5.54 -4.05 8.27
C ARG A 155 5.69 -5.27 9.18
N GLN A 156 6.53 -6.24 8.83
CA GLN A 156 6.76 -7.49 9.56
C GLN A 156 5.48 -8.31 9.78
N GLN A 157 4.52 -8.22 8.85
CA GLN A 157 3.26 -8.95 8.92
C GLN A 157 3.37 -10.30 8.21
N PHE A 158 4.17 -11.18 8.80
CA PHE A 158 4.29 -12.55 8.36
C PHE A 158 4.54 -13.46 9.57
N ALA A 159 4.17 -14.72 9.44
CA ALA A 159 4.32 -15.72 10.47
C ALA A 159 4.84 -17.02 9.89
N PRO A 160 5.57 -17.82 10.68
CA PRO A 160 5.93 -19.17 10.25
C PRO A 160 4.65 -20.01 10.19
N ALA A 161 4.48 -20.75 9.10
CA ALA A 161 3.29 -21.51 8.80
C ALA A 161 3.64 -22.88 8.23
N ILE A 162 2.61 -23.68 8.01
CA ILE A 162 2.68 -24.92 7.24
C ILE A 162 1.72 -24.76 6.07
N ARG A 163 2.23 -24.98 4.86
CA ARG A 163 1.45 -25.00 3.63
C ARG A 163 1.14 -26.45 3.25
N GLU A 164 -0.10 -26.68 2.85
CA GLU A 164 -0.54 -27.95 2.26
C GLU A 164 -0.64 -27.78 0.74
N ASP A 165 0.19 -28.51 -0.01
CA ASP A 165 0.14 -28.58 -1.47
C ASP A 165 -0.07 -30.04 -1.88
N ASP A 166 -1.21 -30.36 -2.51
CA ASP A 166 -1.54 -31.71 -3.02
C ASP A 166 -1.32 -32.85 -1.99
N GLY A 167 -1.65 -32.59 -0.73
CA GLY A 167 -1.48 -33.55 0.39
C GLY A 167 -0.05 -33.65 0.95
N SER A 168 0.87 -32.81 0.48
CA SER A 168 2.21 -32.63 1.06
C SER A 168 2.24 -31.42 2.00
N PHE A 169 2.86 -31.58 3.17
CA PHE A 169 3.03 -30.50 4.14
C PHE A 169 4.43 -29.91 4.04
N GLN A 170 4.49 -28.60 3.86
CA GLN A 170 5.73 -27.85 3.69
C GLN A 170 5.81 -26.72 4.71
N ALA A 171 6.98 -26.51 5.29
CA ALA A 171 7.24 -25.29 6.05
C ALA A 171 7.22 -24.08 5.10
N ALA A 172 6.57 -23.00 5.50
CA ALA A 172 6.51 -21.78 4.70
C ALA A 172 6.36 -20.56 5.62
N TRP A 173 6.78 -19.40 5.16
CA TRP A 173 6.37 -18.12 5.73
C TRP A 173 5.10 -17.65 5.03
N ALA A 174 4.07 -17.34 5.81
CA ALA A 174 2.81 -16.84 5.30
C ALA A 174 2.62 -15.39 5.73
N VAL A 175 2.11 -14.56 4.81
CA VAL A 175 1.74 -13.19 5.16
C VAL A 175 0.50 -13.18 6.06
N VAL A 176 0.46 -12.22 6.98
CA VAL A 176 -0.66 -12.03 7.89
C VAL A 176 -1.47 -10.84 7.40
N ILE A 177 -2.57 -11.11 6.71
CA ILE A 177 -3.47 -10.09 6.15
C ILE A 177 -4.56 -9.81 7.16
N THR A 178 -4.60 -8.58 7.69
CA THR A 178 -5.59 -8.19 8.71
C THR A 178 -6.14 -6.79 8.43
N GLY A 179 -7.38 -6.55 8.85
CA GLY A 179 -7.93 -5.19 8.98
C GLY A 179 -8.02 -4.42 7.66
N GLU A 180 -7.15 -3.43 7.44
CA GLU A 180 -7.11 -2.63 6.20
C GLU A 180 -6.55 -3.42 5.01
N ASP A 181 -5.71 -4.41 5.24
CA ASP A 181 -5.12 -5.21 4.16
C ASP A 181 -6.16 -6.12 3.50
N GLU A 182 -7.17 -6.57 4.25
CA GLU A 182 -8.31 -7.35 3.72
C GLU A 182 -9.10 -6.57 2.67
N GLU A 183 -9.29 -5.27 2.92
CA GLU A 183 -9.96 -4.36 1.98
C GLU A 183 -9.13 -4.21 0.70
N ARG A 184 -7.81 -4.03 0.85
CA ARG A 184 -6.90 -3.91 -0.29
C ARG A 184 -6.87 -5.19 -1.12
N VAL A 185 -6.87 -6.36 -0.47
CA VAL A 185 -6.99 -7.66 -1.15
C VAL A 185 -8.29 -7.76 -1.92
N ARG A 186 -9.42 -7.29 -1.35
CA ARG A 186 -10.71 -7.26 -2.06
C ARG A 186 -10.64 -6.38 -3.30
N ILE A 187 -10.15 -5.14 -3.15
CA ILE A 187 -10.01 -4.19 -4.26
C ILE A 187 -9.12 -4.77 -5.37
N LEU A 188 -7.96 -5.34 -5.01
CA LEU A 188 -7.06 -5.97 -5.98
C LEU A 188 -7.71 -7.18 -6.65
N SER A 189 -8.45 -8.00 -5.90
CA SER A 189 -9.14 -9.17 -6.45
C SER A 189 -10.24 -8.78 -7.44
N GLU A 190 -10.99 -7.72 -7.16
CA GLU A 190 -12.01 -7.16 -8.06
C GLU A 190 -11.39 -6.48 -9.29
N ALA A 191 -10.25 -5.82 -9.13
CA ALA A 191 -9.52 -5.15 -10.20
C ALA A 191 -8.69 -6.11 -11.08
N MET A 192 -8.56 -7.39 -10.69
CA MET A 192 -7.69 -8.35 -11.36
C MET A 192 -8.06 -8.48 -12.85
N PRO A 193 -7.14 -8.14 -13.78
CA PRO A 193 -7.37 -8.30 -15.21
C PRO A 193 -7.63 -9.77 -15.57
N ALA A 194 -8.64 -10.03 -16.40
CA ALA A 194 -8.97 -11.39 -16.83
C ALA A 194 -7.81 -12.12 -17.52
N SER A 195 -6.88 -11.37 -18.14
CA SER A 195 -5.65 -11.92 -18.73
C SER A 195 -4.75 -12.62 -17.71
N CYS A 196 -4.75 -12.20 -16.44
CA CYS A 196 -3.97 -12.86 -15.37
C CYS A 196 -4.44 -14.30 -15.10
N ARG A 197 -5.73 -14.59 -15.37
CA ARG A 197 -6.37 -15.90 -15.20
C ARG A 197 -6.59 -16.66 -16.50
N SER A 198 -6.02 -16.17 -17.60
CA SER A 198 -6.28 -16.77 -18.91
C SER A 198 -5.67 -18.17 -19.08
N HIS A 199 -4.74 -18.59 -18.23
CA HIS A 199 -4.17 -19.95 -18.26
C HIS A 199 -4.98 -20.96 -17.42
N ASN A 200 -5.64 -20.51 -16.34
CA ASN A 200 -6.43 -21.33 -15.43
C ASN A 200 -7.66 -20.56 -14.95
N ALA A 201 -8.83 -20.92 -15.49
CA ALA A 201 -10.10 -20.27 -15.16
C ALA A 201 -10.74 -20.81 -13.87
N GLU A 202 -10.24 -21.91 -13.30
CA GLU A 202 -10.81 -22.54 -12.11
C GLU A 202 -10.41 -21.81 -10.83
N THR A 203 -9.22 -21.20 -10.81
CA THR A 203 -8.73 -20.43 -9.66
C THR A 203 -9.45 -19.10 -9.52
N THR A 204 -9.88 -18.78 -8.31
CA THR A 204 -10.49 -17.48 -8.00
C THR A 204 -9.42 -16.38 -7.95
N PRO A 205 -9.79 -15.10 -8.18
CA PRO A 205 -8.83 -13.99 -8.05
C PRO A 205 -8.16 -13.92 -6.68
N VAL A 206 -8.92 -14.18 -5.61
CA VAL A 206 -8.42 -14.15 -4.23
C VAL A 206 -7.40 -15.26 -3.99
N GLU A 207 -7.64 -16.47 -4.48
CA GLU A 207 -6.69 -17.58 -4.36
C GLU A 207 -5.40 -17.30 -5.13
N GLN A 208 -5.50 -16.74 -6.35
CA GLN A 208 -4.32 -16.44 -7.17
C GLN A 208 -3.48 -15.30 -6.56
N LEU A 209 -4.13 -14.27 -6.02
CA LEU A 209 -3.46 -13.19 -5.31
C LEU A 209 -2.80 -13.71 -4.04
N SER A 210 -3.55 -14.45 -3.20
CA SER A 210 -3.02 -15.04 -1.97
C SER A 210 -1.84 -15.97 -2.24
N SER A 211 -1.92 -16.80 -3.29
CA SER A 211 -0.83 -17.67 -3.70
C SER A 211 0.42 -16.87 -4.08
N PHE A 212 0.28 -15.85 -4.94
CA PHE A 212 1.40 -14.99 -5.34
C PHE A 212 2.04 -14.32 -4.11
N VAL A 213 1.23 -13.63 -3.29
CA VAL A 213 1.73 -12.87 -2.14
C VAL A 213 2.46 -13.77 -1.15
N ASN A 214 1.92 -14.95 -0.83
CA ASN A 214 2.57 -15.89 0.08
C ASN A 214 3.84 -16.50 -0.51
N ARG A 215 3.83 -16.88 -1.79
CA ARG A 215 4.99 -17.54 -2.44
C ARG A 215 6.16 -16.58 -2.62
N THR A 216 5.90 -15.33 -3.00
CA THR A 216 6.96 -14.32 -3.13
C THR A 216 7.49 -13.89 -1.77
N ALA A 217 6.61 -13.70 -0.78
CA ALA A 217 7.03 -13.38 0.58
C ALA A 217 7.86 -14.50 1.22
N ASP A 218 7.41 -15.76 1.09
CA ASP A 218 8.15 -16.94 1.56
C ASP A 218 9.56 -16.98 0.96
N ALA A 219 9.67 -16.86 -0.37
CA ALA A 219 10.96 -16.89 -1.05
C ALA A 219 11.87 -15.71 -0.64
N PHE A 220 11.31 -14.50 -0.50
CA PHE A 220 12.06 -13.31 -0.07
C PHE A 220 12.59 -13.43 1.36
N ILE A 221 11.75 -13.88 2.30
CA ILE A 221 12.12 -14.06 3.70
C ILE A 221 13.20 -15.14 3.82
N ARG A 222 13.05 -16.26 3.09
CA ARG A 222 14.04 -17.35 3.08
C ARG A 222 15.39 -16.92 2.54
N ASN A 223 15.40 -16.19 1.42
CA ASN A 223 16.64 -15.65 0.88
C ASN A 223 17.34 -14.73 1.88
N SER A 224 16.57 -13.98 2.68
CA SER A 224 17.10 -13.16 3.78
C SER A 224 17.64 -13.97 4.97
N LEU A 225 17.25 -15.25 5.07
CA LEU A 225 17.63 -16.18 6.14
C LEU A 225 18.71 -17.19 5.73
N ASP A 226 19.25 -17.15 4.52
CA ASP A 226 20.18 -18.16 3.96
C ASP A 226 21.40 -18.44 4.86
N SER A 227 21.86 -17.45 5.62
CA SER A 227 22.97 -17.58 6.58
C SER A 227 22.56 -17.76 8.05
N THR A 228 21.27 -17.93 8.34
CA THR A 228 20.71 -17.95 9.69
C THR A 228 20.18 -19.33 10.07
N THR A 229 20.64 -19.87 11.20
CA THR A 229 20.07 -21.08 11.81
C THR A 229 19.01 -20.70 12.84
N LEU A 230 17.77 -21.14 12.64
CA LEU A 230 16.69 -20.95 13.60
C LEU A 230 16.76 -21.93 14.79
N LEU A 231 17.53 -23.01 14.65
CA LEU A 231 17.74 -23.97 15.72
C LEU A 231 18.90 -23.56 16.63
N PRO A 232 18.76 -23.74 17.96
CA PRO A 232 19.89 -23.62 18.88
C PRO A 232 20.94 -24.71 18.60
N PRO A 233 22.22 -24.46 18.93
CA PRO A 233 23.28 -25.45 18.74
C PRO A 233 22.95 -26.73 19.50
N ARG A 234 22.86 -27.84 18.77
CA ARG A 234 22.45 -29.14 19.33
C ARG A 234 23.47 -29.62 20.36
N ARG A 235 22.98 -29.95 21.56
CA ARG A 235 23.75 -30.65 22.60
C ARG A 235 23.43 -32.15 22.57
N GLY A 236 24.44 -33.01 22.43
CA GLY A 236 24.30 -34.48 22.51
C GLY A 236 24.15 -35.21 21.18
N ARG A 237 23.76 -36.50 21.24
CA ARG A 237 23.68 -37.40 20.07
C ARG A 237 22.53 -37.01 19.13
N ARG A 238 22.76 -37.10 17.81
CA ARG A 238 21.69 -36.93 16.81
C ARG A 238 20.65 -38.05 16.93
N PRO A 239 19.34 -37.73 16.87
CA PRO A 239 18.30 -38.74 17.01
C PRO A 239 18.23 -39.54 15.71
N LYS A 240 17.64 -40.74 15.78
CA LYS A 240 17.47 -41.58 14.59
C LYS A 240 16.37 -41.03 13.66
N VAL A 241 15.40 -40.30 14.22
CA VAL A 241 14.33 -39.59 13.52
C VAL A 241 14.27 -38.18 14.10
N VAL A 242 14.34 -37.17 13.24
CA VAL A 242 14.25 -35.76 13.67
C VAL A 242 12.79 -35.44 14.01
N PRO A 243 12.47 -34.89 15.20
CA PRO A 243 11.10 -34.52 15.56
C PRO A 243 10.48 -33.50 14.59
N LEU A 244 9.17 -33.54 14.38
CA LEU A 244 8.46 -32.61 13.49
C LEU A 244 8.72 -31.11 13.79
N PRO A 245 8.72 -30.66 15.07
CA PRO A 245 9.07 -29.27 15.37
C PRO A 245 10.49 -28.87 14.92
N GLU A 246 11.46 -29.78 15.05
CA GLU A 246 12.84 -29.54 14.59
C GLU A 246 12.94 -29.57 13.05
N GLN A 247 12.19 -30.46 12.39
CA GLN A 247 12.11 -30.47 10.93
C GLN A 247 11.52 -29.14 10.41
N TRP A 248 10.42 -28.69 11.01
CA TRP A 248 9.74 -27.46 10.63
C TRP A 248 10.61 -26.22 10.81
N LEU A 249 11.25 -26.04 11.96
CA LEU A 249 12.14 -24.89 12.19
C LEU A 249 13.34 -24.85 11.24
N ASN A 250 13.94 -26.01 10.91
CA ASN A 250 15.02 -26.04 9.89
C ASN A 250 14.47 -25.75 8.49
N ALA A 251 13.33 -26.34 8.14
CA ALA A 251 12.71 -26.20 6.84
C ALA A 251 12.22 -24.77 6.55
N LEU A 252 12.09 -23.90 7.56
CA LEU A 252 11.79 -22.47 7.40
C LEU A 252 12.97 -21.61 6.91
N SER A 253 14.21 -22.10 7.05
CA SER A 253 15.43 -21.37 6.65
C SER A 253 16.28 -22.10 5.61
N MET A 254 15.88 -23.31 5.20
CA MET A 254 16.58 -24.13 4.20
C MET A 254 15.76 -24.26 2.90
N ASP A 255 16.43 -24.62 1.80
CA ASP A 255 15.81 -24.91 0.50
C ASP A 255 14.90 -26.15 0.51
N ASN A 256 15.09 -27.07 1.45
CA ASN A 256 14.19 -28.22 1.59
C ASN A 256 13.03 -27.89 2.53
N HIS A 257 11.85 -27.72 1.94
CA HIS A 257 10.64 -27.29 2.66
C HIS A 257 9.83 -28.44 3.23
N ALA A 258 10.09 -29.68 2.79
CA ALA A 258 9.19 -30.81 3.04
C ALA A 258 9.28 -31.34 4.48
N LEU A 259 8.12 -31.56 5.10
CA LEU A 259 8.00 -32.25 6.38
C LEU A 259 7.77 -33.74 6.14
N VAL A 260 8.52 -34.60 6.85
CA VAL A 260 8.48 -36.05 6.66
C VAL A 260 8.05 -36.74 7.94
N ALA A 261 6.81 -37.24 7.95
CA ALA A 261 6.24 -38.10 8.98
C ALA A 261 5.04 -38.89 8.42
N SER A 262 4.31 -39.62 9.27
CA SER A 262 3.05 -40.25 8.86
C SER A 262 1.99 -39.17 8.56
N PRO A 263 1.01 -39.42 7.66
CA PRO A 263 -0.05 -38.45 7.37
C PRO A 263 -0.87 -38.04 8.60
N GLU A 264 -1.07 -38.95 9.56
CA GLU A 264 -1.77 -38.65 10.81
C GLU A 264 -0.96 -37.69 11.68
N ASP A 265 0.35 -37.92 11.83
CA ASP A 265 1.23 -37.02 12.58
C ASP A 265 1.32 -35.63 11.93
N LEU A 266 1.39 -35.57 10.60
CA LEU A 266 1.46 -34.30 9.86
C LEU A 266 0.18 -33.48 10.03
N ASN A 267 -1.00 -34.11 9.93
CA ASN A 267 -2.28 -33.42 10.13
C ASN A 267 -2.46 -32.94 11.58
N SER A 268 -2.06 -33.77 12.55
CA SER A 268 -2.08 -33.41 13.97
C SER A 268 -1.19 -32.20 14.24
N PHE A 269 0.06 -32.24 13.73
CA PHE A 269 1.01 -31.14 13.88
C PHE A 269 0.57 -29.87 13.14
N TYR A 270 0.01 -30.00 11.94
CA TYR A 270 -0.60 -28.90 11.21
C TYR A 270 -1.69 -28.21 12.05
N THR A 271 -2.61 -29.00 12.63
CA THR A 271 -3.69 -28.48 13.48
C THR A 271 -3.16 -27.80 14.73
N GLU A 272 -2.11 -28.35 15.36
CA GLU A 272 -1.44 -27.74 16.51
C GLU A 272 -0.84 -26.37 16.16
N ILE A 273 -0.11 -26.28 15.04
CA ILE A 273 0.48 -25.01 14.57
C ILE A 273 -0.60 -23.99 14.21
N GLN A 274 -1.66 -24.40 13.51
CA GLN A 274 -2.78 -23.49 13.19
C GLN A 274 -3.47 -22.99 14.46
N THR A 275 -3.66 -23.85 15.46
CA THR A 275 -4.23 -23.47 16.74
C THR A 275 -3.34 -22.46 17.47
N TRP A 276 -2.02 -22.68 17.48
CA TRP A 276 -1.07 -21.74 18.06
C TRP A 276 -1.03 -20.39 17.32
N LEU A 277 -0.99 -20.41 15.98
CA LEU A 277 -1.00 -19.19 15.16
C LEU A 277 -2.29 -18.39 15.31
N SER A 278 -3.43 -19.06 15.49
CA SER A 278 -4.72 -18.38 15.71
C SER A 278 -4.74 -17.51 16.98
N GLN A 279 -3.85 -17.77 17.95
CA GLN A 279 -3.72 -16.98 19.17
C GLN A 279 -3.09 -15.59 18.91
N LEU A 280 -2.35 -15.43 17.81
CA LEU A 280 -1.70 -14.17 17.43
C LEU A 280 -2.70 -13.11 16.95
N GLN A 281 -3.86 -13.53 16.43
CA GLN A 281 -4.91 -12.61 15.98
C GLN A 281 -5.97 -12.43 17.08
N PRO A 282 -6.48 -11.21 17.33
CA PRO A 282 -7.48 -10.95 18.35
C PRO A 282 -8.80 -11.68 18.05
N ALA A 283 -9.29 -11.51 16.83
CA ALA A 283 -10.50 -12.17 16.34
C ALA A 283 -10.17 -13.29 15.36
N ALA A 284 -11.00 -14.34 15.33
CA ALA A 284 -10.89 -15.39 14.33
C ALA A 284 -11.09 -14.82 12.91
N PRO A 285 -10.51 -15.43 11.85
CA PRO A 285 -10.68 -14.99 10.47
C PRO A 285 -12.15 -14.83 10.04
N ASP A 286 -13.05 -15.67 10.55
CA ASP A 286 -14.50 -15.62 10.25
C ASP A 286 -15.32 -14.79 11.24
N ALA A 287 -14.68 -14.19 12.24
CA ALA A 287 -15.38 -13.36 13.21
C ALA A 287 -15.99 -12.14 12.48
N GLN A 288 -17.29 -11.91 12.67
CA GLN A 288 -18.01 -10.79 12.03
C GLN A 288 -17.68 -9.43 12.65
N PHE A 289 -17.00 -9.44 13.80
CA PHE A 289 -16.69 -8.26 14.59
C PHE A 289 -15.27 -8.34 15.16
N ARG A 290 -14.73 -7.17 15.49
CA ARG A 290 -13.41 -6.99 16.12
C ARG A 290 -13.52 -5.97 17.24
N THR A 291 -12.66 -6.08 18.24
CA THR A 291 -12.54 -5.04 19.27
C THR A 291 -11.93 -3.76 18.68
N CYS A 292 -12.47 -2.61 19.08
CA CYS A 292 -12.12 -1.29 18.58
C CYS A 292 -11.89 -0.30 19.72
N PHE A 293 -10.80 0.46 19.64
CA PHE A 293 -10.43 1.52 20.56
C PHE A 293 -10.74 2.87 19.92
N ARG A 294 -11.47 3.73 20.61
CA ARG A 294 -11.67 5.12 20.18
C ARG A 294 -10.97 6.04 21.17
N LEU A 295 -10.04 6.86 20.68
CA LEU A 295 -9.45 7.93 21.45
C LEU A 295 -10.32 9.19 21.31
N GLU A 296 -10.81 9.71 22.42
CA GLU A 296 -11.52 10.99 22.50
C GLU A 296 -10.62 12.04 23.16
N PRO A 297 -10.48 13.23 22.54
CA PRO A 297 -9.79 14.34 23.20
C PRO A 297 -10.60 14.80 24.43
N PRO A 298 -9.94 15.47 25.39
CA PRO A 298 -10.62 16.06 26.53
C PRO A 298 -11.70 17.05 26.07
N ARG A 299 -12.82 17.07 26.80
CA ARG A 299 -13.96 17.95 26.48
C ARG A 299 -13.75 19.32 27.12
N ASP A 300 -13.92 20.39 26.34
CA ASP A 300 -14.00 21.76 26.86
C ASP A 300 -15.25 21.86 27.77
N LEU A 301 -15.06 21.76 29.09
CA LEU A 301 -16.08 22.14 30.05
C LEU A 301 -16.08 23.67 30.13
N ALA A 302 -17.20 24.30 29.75
CA ALA A 302 -17.37 25.75 29.73
C ALA A 302 -17.24 26.43 31.10
N ASP A 303 -17.04 25.67 32.18
CA ASP A 303 -16.97 26.13 33.56
C ASP A 303 -15.68 25.66 34.24
N GLY A 304 -14.51 26.16 33.81
CA GLY A 304 -13.28 26.31 34.63
C GLY A 304 -12.72 25.11 35.41
N GLU A 305 -13.26 23.90 35.24
CA GLU A 305 -12.66 22.64 35.66
C GLU A 305 -11.89 22.11 34.45
N ASP A 306 -10.57 22.15 34.57
CA ASP A 306 -9.59 21.64 33.61
C ASP A 306 -9.87 20.15 33.34
N GLY A 307 -10.77 19.87 32.41
CA GLY A 307 -10.94 18.56 31.81
C GLY A 307 -9.72 18.27 30.94
N GLU A 308 -8.60 17.88 31.55
CA GLU A 308 -7.34 17.56 30.87
C GLU A 308 -7.22 16.08 30.46
N GLU A 309 -8.24 15.27 30.77
CA GLU A 309 -8.15 13.82 30.66
C GLU A 309 -8.62 13.33 29.28
N TRP A 310 -7.72 12.64 28.58
CA TRP A 310 -7.99 11.95 27.33
C TRP A 310 -8.68 10.62 27.63
N GLY A 311 -9.72 10.28 26.87
CA GLY A 311 -10.47 9.04 27.08
C GLY A 311 -10.21 8.03 25.97
N ILE A 312 -9.85 6.79 26.31
CA ILE A 312 -9.98 5.66 25.39
C ILE A 312 -11.23 4.88 25.75
N HIS A 313 -12.15 4.71 24.79
CA HIS A 313 -13.37 3.93 24.94
C HIS A 313 -13.29 2.63 24.13
N PHE A 314 -13.83 1.55 24.70
CA PHE A 314 -13.83 0.22 24.08
C PHE A 314 -15.16 -0.07 23.36
N PHE A 315 -15.07 -0.62 22.16
CA PHE A 315 -16.20 -0.98 21.31
C PHE A 315 -16.00 -2.35 20.68
N LEU A 316 -17.09 -3.02 20.30
CA LEU A 316 -17.07 -4.03 19.24
C LEU A 316 -17.50 -3.38 17.93
N GLN A 317 -16.65 -3.47 16.92
CA GLN A 317 -16.86 -2.93 15.58
C GLN A 317 -17.13 -4.06 14.60
N ALA A 318 -18.13 -3.92 13.72
CA ALA A 318 -18.34 -4.91 12.67
C ALA A 318 -17.31 -4.77 11.53
N ARG A 319 -16.91 -5.91 10.93
CA ARG A 319 -15.87 -5.93 9.88
C ARG A 319 -16.40 -5.54 8.50
N ASP A 320 -17.65 -5.87 8.20
CA ASP A 320 -18.34 -5.53 6.94
C ASP A 320 -18.84 -4.08 6.93
N ASP A 321 -19.13 -3.49 8.09
CA ASP A 321 -19.50 -2.08 8.25
C ASP A 321 -18.76 -1.47 9.44
N ARG A 322 -17.66 -0.75 9.14
CA ARG A 322 -16.80 -0.11 10.15
C ARG A 322 -17.48 1.03 10.90
N SER A 323 -18.60 1.56 10.40
CA SER A 323 -19.36 2.60 11.10
C SER A 323 -20.20 2.04 12.26
N LEU A 324 -20.49 0.73 12.22
CA LEU A 324 -21.27 0.05 13.24
C LEU A 324 -20.40 -0.26 14.48
N LEU A 325 -20.63 0.51 15.54
CA LEU A 325 -19.94 0.37 16.83
C LEU A 325 -20.92 0.00 17.93
N VAL A 326 -20.59 -1.03 18.69
CA VAL A 326 -21.30 -1.44 19.91
C VAL A 326 -20.44 -1.06 21.11
N PRO A 327 -20.86 -0.10 21.96
CA PRO A 327 -20.12 0.28 23.16
C PRO A 327 -19.95 -0.89 24.13
N ALA A 328 -18.82 -0.97 24.81
CA ALA A 328 -18.54 -2.01 25.81
C ALA A 328 -19.62 -2.05 26.91
N GLU A 329 -20.20 -0.92 27.30
CA GLU A 329 -21.31 -0.85 28.26
C GLU A 329 -22.51 -1.68 27.80
N ALA A 330 -22.83 -1.65 26.51
CA ALA A 330 -23.91 -2.43 25.94
C ALA A 330 -23.56 -3.93 25.95
N VAL A 331 -22.31 -4.27 25.67
CA VAL A 331 -21.80 -5.65 25.73
C VAL A 331 -21.95 -6.22 27.14
N TRP A 332 -21.51 -5.50 28.18
CA TRP A 332 -21.59 -5.94 29.58
C TRP A 332 -23.03 -5.99 30.14
N ARG A 333 -23.96 -5.24 29.55
CA ARG A 333 -25.39 -5.32 29.91
C ARG A 333 -26.08 -6.56 29.35
N THR A 334 -25.48 -7.23 28.36
CA THR A 334 -26.03 -8.44 27.76
C THR A 334 -26.08 -9.57 28.79
N ARG A 335 -27.25 -10.20 28.93
CA ARG A 335 -27.45 -11.32 29.88
C ARG A 335 -27.44 -12.70 29.19
N SER A 336 -27.51 -12.72 27.86
CA SER A 336 -27.46 -13.91 27.01
C SER A 336 -26.08 -14.09 26.39
N SER A 337 -25.75 -15.32 25.99
CA SER A 337 -24.57 -15.64 25.15
C SER A 337 -24.64 -15.04 23.74
N THR A 338 -25.65 -14.21 23.47
CA THR A 338 -25.87 -13.57 22.19
C THR A 338 -26.36 -12.14 22.42
N LEU A 339 -25.67 -11.16 21.85
CA LEU A 339 -26.16 -9.79 21.70
C LEU A 339 -26.76 -9.65 20.29
N THR A 340 -27.92 -8.99 20.18
CA THR A 340 -28.46 -8.57 18.87
C THR A 340 -28.43 -7.05 18.78
N PHE A 341 -27.69 -6.50 17.81
CA PHE A 341 -27.60 -5.07 17.57
C PHE A 341 -27.82 -4.78 16.08
N LEU A 342 -28.76 -3.89 15.75
CA LEU A 342 -29.13 -3.53 14.38
C LEU A 342 -29.30 -4.75 13.43
N LYS A 343 -29.99 -5.80 13.91
CA LYS A 343 -30.25 -7.09 13.22
C LYS A 343 -29.04 -8.03 13.04
N ARG A 344 -27.89 -7.71 13.61
CA ARG A 344 -26.72 -8.60 13.63
C ARG A 344 -26.62 -9.34 14.95
N ARG A 345 -26.18 -10.60 14.88
CA ARG A 345 -26.03 -11.50 16.03
C ARG A 345 -24.55 -11.58 16.41
N PHE A 346 -24.25 -11.31 17.67
CA PHE A 346 -22.91 -11.39 18.24
C PHE A 346 -22.90 -12.53 19.26
N GLU A 347 -22.15 -13.58 19.01
CA GLU A 347 -22.02 -14.71 19.94
C GLU A 347 -20.89 -14.43 20.94
N ASN A 348 -21.13 -14.76 22.21
CA ASN A 348 -20.20 -14.58 23.33
C ASN A 348 -19.42 -13.23 23.32
N PRO A 349 -20.09 -12.08 23.14
CA PRO A 349 -19.41 -10.80 22.94
C PRO A 349 -18.57 -10.37 24.15
N GLN A 350 -18.94 -10.83 25.35
CA GLN A 350 -18.18 -10.57 26.59
C GLN A 350 -16.86 -11.32 26.63
N GLU A 351 -16.86 -12.60 26.27
CA GLU A 351 -15.65 -13.43 26.23
C GLU A 351 -14.69 -12.90 25.18
N GLN A 352 -15.19 -12.61 23.97
CA GLN A 352 -14.37 -12.01 22.90
C GLN A 352 -13.74 -10.70 23.36
N LEU A 353 -14.51 -9.78 23.93
CA LEU A 353 -14.00 -8.48 24.39
C LEU A 353 -12.93 -8.64 25.49
N LEU A 354 -13.12 -9.55 26.45
CA LEU A 354 -12.10 -9.83 27.47
C LEU A 354 -10.83 -10.45 26.89
N THR A 355 -10.97 -11.43 25.99
CA THR A 355 -9.83 -12.05 25.30
C THR A 355 -9.04 -11.02 24.49
N ASP A 356 -9.76 -10.16 23.76
CA ASP A 356 -9.17 -9.10 22.94
C ASP A 356 -8.48 -8.04 23.80
N LEU A 357 -9.08 -7.60 24.90
CA LEU A 357 -8.46 -6.64 25.82
C LEU A 357 -7.22 -7.24 26.49
N SER A 358 -7.24 -8.54 26.81
CA SER A 358 -6.07 -9.24 27.36
C SER A 358 -4.91 -9.34 26.35
N LYS A 359 -5.23 -9.51 25.06
CA LYS A 359 -4.21 -9.45 23.99
C LYS A 359 -3.71 -8.03 23.77
N ALA A 360 -4.62 -7.05 23.76
CA ALA A 360 -4.27 -5.64 23.58
C ALA A 360 -3.41 -5.09 24.72
N SER A 361 -3.56 -5.60 25.96
CA SER A 361 -2.72 -5.17 27.08
C SER A 361 -1.24 -5.53 26.94
N GLN A 362 -0.91 -6.53 26.12
CA GLN A 362 0.48 -6.87 25.77
C GLN A 362 1.13 -5.82 24.85
N LEU A 363 0.32 -5.14 24.04
CA LEU A 363 0.75 -4.08 23.12
C LEU A 363 0.68 -2.70 23.79
N PHE A 364 -0.32 -2.50 24.64
CA PHE A 364 -0.55 -1.26 25.37
C PHE A 364 -0.90 -1.53 26.83
N HIS A 365 0.14 -1.55 27.68
CA HIS A 365 0.05 -1.94 29.08
C HIS A 365 -0.95 -1.12 29.92
N ALA A 366 -1.25 0.12 29.54
CA ALA A 366 -2.22 0.94 30.26
C ALA A 366 -3.63 0.31 30.34
N ILE A 367 -3.99 -0.58 29.41
CA ILE A 367 -5.27 -1.32 29.43
C ILE A 367 -5.40 -2.21 30.67
N GLU A 368 -4.30 -2.66 31.27
CA GLU A 368 -4.34 -3.52 32.47
C GLU A 368 -5.08 -2.87 33.64
N SER A 369 -5.00 -1.54 33.77
CA SER A 369 -5.74 -0.77 34.77
C SER A 369 -7.26 -0.96 34.63
N SER A 370 -7.77 -0.96 33.40
CA SER A 370 -9.19 -1.16 33.10
C SER A 370 -9.61 -2.60 33.38
N LEU A 371 -8.74 -3.57 33.08
CA LEU A 371 -8.99 -5.01 33.32
C LEU A 371 -9.10 -5.40 34.81
N GLN A 372 -8.67 -4.53 35.73
CA GLN A 372 -8.90 -4.74 37.18
C GLN A 372 -10.37 -4.55 37.58
N THR A 373 -11.17 -3.92 36.73
CA THR A 373 -12.60 -3.75 36.94
C THR A 373 -13.40 -4.91 36.34
N ALA A 374 -14.55 -5.25 36.94
CA ALA A 374 -15.38 -6.35 36.46
C ALA A 374 -16.03 -6.09 35.08
N ARG A 375 -16.05 -4.82 34.62
CA ARG A 375 -16.72 -4.37 33.39
C ARG A 375 -15.90 -3.26 32.74
N PRO A 376 -14.77 -3.58 32.10
CA PRO A 376 -13.89 -2.60 31.49
C PRO A 376 -14.58 -1.91 30.31
N VAL A 377 -14.72 -0.58 30.35
CA VAL A 377 -15.38 0.22 29.31
C VAL A 377 -14.44 1.19 28.60
N GLY A 378 -13.29 1.46 29.22
CA GLY A 378 -12.30 2.40 28.73
C GLY A 378 -11.21 2.67 29.77
N LEU A 379 -10.36 3.64 29.49
CA LEU A 379 -9.39 4.20 30.42
C LEU A 379 -9.16 5.69 30.15
N GLU A 380 -8.70 6.41 31.17
CA GLU A 380 -8.28 7.81 31.10
C GLU A 380 -6.76 7.88 30.92
N LEU A 381 -6.31 8.84 30.13
CA LEU A 381 -4.93 9.10 29.77
C LEU A 381 -4.59 10.57 29.98
N ASP A 382 -3.34 10.86 30.34
CA ASP A 382 -2.79 12.21 30.24
C ASP A 382 -2.36 12.53 28.78
N ALA A 383 -1.98 13.79 28.53
CA ALA A 383 -1.57 14.23 27.19
C ALA A 383 -0.30 13.52 26.66
N GLU A 384 0.62 13.13 27.53
CA GLU A 384 1.85 12.42 27.14
C GLU A 384 1.56 10.97 26.75
N GLN A 385 0.71 10.30 27.53
CA GLN A 385 0.23 8.95 27.26
C GLN A 385 -0.66 8.91 26.01
N ALA A 386 -1.51 9.91 25.79
CA ALA A 386 -2.31 10.03 24.57
C ALA A 386 -1.41 10.21 23.33
N TYR A 387 -0.36 11.02 23.42
CA TYR A 387 0.63 11.17 22.36
C TYR A 387 1.39 9.85 22.10
N SER A 388 1.83 9.17 23.15
CA SER A 388 2.48 7.86 23.05
C SER A 388 1.55 6.83 22.40
N PHE A 389 0.26 6.82 22.79
CA PHE A 389 -0.75 5.98 22.16
C PHE A 389 -0.87 6.28 20.66
N LEU A 390 -0.97 7.54 20.26
CA LEU A 390 -1.10 7.94 18.86
C LEU A 390 0.11 7.53 17.99
N ARG A 391 1.33 7.64 18.52
CA ARG A 391 2.57 7.37 17.78
C ARG A 391 2.99 5.91 17.79
N GLN A 392 2.77 5.20 18.90
CA GLN A 392 3.33 3.87 19.13
C GLN A 392 2.23 2.81 19.19
N SER A 393 1.30 2.94 20.12
CA SER A 393 0.31 1.89 20.41
C SER A 393 -0.75 1.75 19.32
N ALA A 394 -1.28 2.86 18.79
CA ALA A 394 -2.34 2.87 17.80
C ALA A 394 -1.92 2.17 16.48
N PRO A 395 -0.74 2.45 15.90
CA PRO A 395 -0.24 1.68 14.75
C PRO A 395 -0.11 0.18 15.04
N LEU A 396 0.45 -0.20 16.19
CA LEU A 396 0.61 -1.60 16.59
C LEU A 396 -0.74 -2.31 16.75
N LEU A 397 -1.70 -1.67 17.43
CA LEU A 397 -3.05 -2.19 17.60
C LEU A 397 -3.75 -2.37 16.25
N LYS A 398 -3.65 -1.40 15.33
CA LYS A 398 -4.18 -1.53 13.96
C LYS A 398 -3.54 -2.71 13.23
N GLN A 399 -2.22 -2.86 13.29
CA GLN A 399 -1.48 -3.96 12.65
C GLN A 399 -1.85 -5.33 13.23
N SER A 400 -2.13 -5.41 14.52
CA SER A 400 -2.64 -6.62 15.18
C SER A 400 -4.11 -6.90 14.86
N GLY A 401 -4.79 -6.09 14.05
CA GLY A 401 -6.16 -6.33 13.59
C GLY A 401 -7.25 -5.69 14.45
N PHE A 402 -6.89 -4.90 15.48
CA PHE A 402 -7.87 -4.12 16.25
C PHE A 402 -8.39 -2.94 15.44
N GLY A 403 -9.64 -2.55 15.69
CA GLY A 403 -10.14 -1.25 15.24
C GLY A 403 -9.50 -0.13 16.06
N VAL A 404 -9.05 0.94 15.41
CA VAL A 404 -8.60 2.15 16.13
C VAL A 404 -9.19 3.36 15.43
N LEU A 405 -9.99 4.12 16.17
CA LEU A 405 -10.60 5.37 15.74
C LEU A 405 -9.86 6.52 16.40
N LEU A 406 -9.12 7.27 15.60
CA LEU A 406 -8.36 8.42 16.05
C LEU A 406 -9.17 9.70 15.83
N PRO A 407 -8.87 10.77 16.58
CA PRO A 407 -9.49 12.06 16.33
C PRO A 407 -9.19 12.57 14.92
N SER A 408 -10.17 13.25 14.31
CA SER A 408 -10.07 13.71 12.91
C SER A 408 -8.91 14.67 12.62
N TRP A 409 -8.38 15.35 13.63
CA TRP A 409 -7.22 16.24 13.47
C TRP A 409 -5.93 15.45 13.26
N TRP A 410 -5.76 14.29 13.90
CA TRP A 410 -4.52 13.49 13.79
C TRP A 410 -4.29 12.92 12.38
N GLU A 411 -5.37 12.62 11.66
CA GLU A 411 -5.30 12.01 10.33
C GLU A 411 -5.01 13.03 9.22
N LYS A 412 -5.00 14.35 9.52
CA LYS A 412 -4.78 15.39 8.51
C LYS A 412 -3.29 15.71 8.34
N PRO A 413 -2.78 15.84 7.09
CA PRO A 413 -1.42 16.32 6.83
C PRO A 413 -1.15 17.70 7.42
N SER A 414 -2.20 18.53 7.51
CA SER A 414 -2.16 19.87 8.10
C SER A 414 -1.93 19.85 9.62
N ALA A 415 -2.13 18.74 10.33
CA ALA A 415 -1.83 18.69 11.76
C ALA A 415 -0.32 18.67 12.09
N ARG A 416 0.55 18.72 11.08
CA ARG A 416 2.00 18.81 11.25
C ARG A 416 2.47 20.27 11.19
N ILE A 417 3.57 20.55 11.89
CA ILE A 417 4.29 21.81 11.74
C ILE A 417 4.86 21.86 10.33
N GLY A 418 4.66 22.97 9.64
CA GLY A 418 5.40 23.26 8.43
C GLY A 418 5.57 24.76 8.24
N ILE A 419 6.10 25.14 7.09
CA ILE A 419 6.45 26.53 6.83
C ILE A 419 5.54 27.06 5.74
N LYS A 420 4.94 28.22 5.98
CA LYS A 420 4.20 29.00 5.00
C LYS A 420 5.10 30.08 4.43
N LEU A 421 5.18 30.14 3.11
CA LEU A 421 5.95 31.12 2.38
C LEU A 421 5.01 32.19 1.82
N LYS A 422 5.20 33.44 2.22
CA LYS A 422 4.51 34.58 1.62
C LYS A 422 5.44 35.31 0.66
N LEU A 423 5.05 35.41 -0.60
CA LEU A 423 5.82 36.08 -1.66
C LEU A 423 5.17 37.41 -2.02
N THR A 424 5.93 38.49 -1.86
CA THR A 424 5.48 39.84 -2.20
C THR A 424 6.38 40.41 -3.30
N PRO A 425 5.80 40.93 -4.40
CA PRO A 425 6.61 41.57 -5.43
C PRO A 425 7.32 42.79 -4.85
N ALA A 426 8.65 42.89 -5.07
CA ALA A 426 9.42 44.03 -4.63
C ALA A 426 8.96 45.29 -5.39
N GLN A 427 8.26 46.20 -4.71
CA GLN A 427 7.94 47.51 -5.27
C GLN A 427 9.16 48.43 -5.14
N GLU A 428 9.89 48.64 -6.24
CA GLU A 428 10.69 49.86 -6.35
C GLU A 428 9.74 51.03 -6.67
N VAL A 429 9.50 51.88 -5.67
CA VAL A 429 8.92 53.20 -5.87
C VAL A 429 9.98 54.07 -6.53
N THR A 430 9.97 54.16 -7.86
CA THR A 430 10.64 55.24 -8.58
C THR A 430 9.64 56.02 -9.43
N ASN A 431 9.40 57.27 -9.00
CA ASN A 431 8.76 58.37 -9.71
C ASN A 431 7.94 58.03 -10.99
N GLY A 432 6.67 57.66 -10.79
CA GLY A 432 5.57 58.10 -11.66
C GLY A 432 5.52 57.56 -13.10
N LYS A 433 6.28 56.52 -13.46
CA LYS A 433 6.06 55.79 -14.71
C LYS A 433 6.04 54.30 -14.44
N VAL A 434 4.93 53.65 -14.80
CA VAL A 434 4.76 52.20 -14.75
C VAL A 434 5.82 51.57 -15.64
N ALA A 435 6.88 51.05 -15.02
CA ALA A 435 7.85 50.18 -15.67
C ALA A 435 7.27 48.77 -15.79
N SER A 436 6.19 48.64 -16.58
CA SER A 436 5.76 47.34 -17.07
C SER A 436 6.83 46.82 -18.04
N HIS A 437 7.42 45.66 -17.73
CA HIS A 437 8.20 44.77 -18.62
C HIS A 437 9.72 44.60 -18.40
N ALA A 438 10.37 45.17 -17.39
CA ALA A 438 11.84 45.05 -17.26
C ALA A 438 12.38 43.97 -16.29
N LEU A 439 11.53 43.20 -15.58
CA LEU A 439 12.00 42.27 -14.52
C LEU A 439 11.52 40.81 -14.66
N LEU A 440 10.98 40.40 -15.82
CA LEU A 440 10.47 39.04 -16.07
C LEU A 440 11.59 38.05 -16.48
N GLY A 441 12.68 38.01 -15.72
CA GLY A 441 13.71 36.98 -15.86
C GLY A 441 13.79 36.14 -14.58
N ALA A 442 14.30 34.92 -14.65
CA ALA A 442 14.52 34.06 -13.47
C ALA A 442 15.38 34.71 -12.37
N LYS A 443 16.06 35.82 -12.67
CA LYS A 443 16.86 36.64 -11.74
C LYS A 443 16.09 37.82 -11.11
N GLY A 444 14.81 37.99 -11.42
CA GLY A 444 13.98 39.05 -10.82
C GLY A 444 13.88 38.86 -9.32
N ILE A 445 14.04 39.93 -8.54
CA ILE A 445 14.07 39.86 -7.08
C ILE A 445 12.65 39.99 -6.52
N ILE A 446 12.30 39.11 -5.58
CA ILE A 446 11.00 39.06 -4.90
C ILE A 446 11.26 39.05 -3.39
N ALA A 447 10.46 39.81 -2.65
CA ALA A 447 10.51 39.78 -1.20
C ALA A 447 9.77 38.55 -0.68
N TYR A 448 10.33 37.88 0.32
CA TYR A 448 9.67 36.78 1.00
C TYR A 448 9.49 37.06 2.49
N ASP A 449 8.43 36.51 3.07
CA ASP A 449 8.19 36.44 4.50
C ASP A 449 7.85 34.98 4.86
N TRP A 450 8.67 34.35 5.70
CA TRP A 450 8.40 33.00 6.21
C TRP A 450 7.56 33.09 7.48
N ALA A 451 6.59 32.18 7.62
CA ALA A 451 5.84 32.01 8.85
C ALA A 451 5.80 30.52 9.22
N VAL A 452 5.85 30.20 10.52
CA VAL A 452 5.52 28.85 10.98
C VAL A 452 4.03 28.66 10.80
N ALA A 453 3.64 27.64 10.04
CA ALA A 453 2.27 27.20 9.96
C ALA A 453 2.08 25.91 10.75
N VAL A 454 1.01 25.85 11.50
CA VAL A 454 0.56 24.65 12.20
C VAL A 454 -0.89 24.46 11.77
N GLY A 455 -1.09 23.56 10.81
CA GLY A 455 -2.31 23.50 10.02
C GLY A 455 -2.55 24.75 9.19
N ASP A 456 -3.78 25.24 9.20
CA ASP A 456 -4.19 26.42 8.44
C ASP A 456 -3.83 27.74 9.17
N LYS A 457 -3.10 27.65 10.31
CA LYS A 457 -2.84 28.78 11.21
C LYS A 457 -1.36 29.14 11.21
N THR A 458 -1.06 30.43 11.09
CA THR A 458 0.30 30.98 11.18
C THR A 458 0.61 31.48 12.59
N PHE A 459 1.84 31.23 13.05
CA PHE A 459 2.34 31.65 14.35
C PHE A 459 3.56 32.56 14.17
N SER A 460 3.65 33.60 15.00
CA SER A 460 4.90 34.36 15.13
C SER A 460 5.97 33.53 15.84
N GLU A 461 7.25 33.87 15.62
CA GLU A 461 8.38 33.25 16.30
C GLU A 461 8.20 33.24 17.84
N SER A 462 7.75 34.37 18.41
CA SER A 462 7.54 34.49 19.86
C SER A 462 6.42 33.62 20.41
N GLU A 463 5.32 33.46 19.67
CA GLU A 463 4.21 32.59 20.08
C GLU A 463 4.62 31.12 19.98
N PHE A 464 5.35 30.76 18.92
CA PHE A 464 5.86 29.41 18.74
C PHE A 464 6.91 29.05 19.79
N GLU A 465 7.80 29.98 20.17
CA GLU A 465 8.74 29.77 21.28
C GLU A 465 8.05 29.56 22.62
N GLN A 466 6.91 30.20 22.86
CA GLN A 466 6.10 29.98 24.07
C GLN A 466 5.46 28.59 24.08
N LEU A 467 4.92 28.15 22.94
CA LEU A 467 4.38 26.80 22.79
C LEU A 467 5.47 25.72 22.96
N ALA A 468 6.65 25.95 22.39
CA ALA A 468 7.81 25.06 22.54
C ALA A 468 8.27 24.90 23.99
N ARG A 469 8.10 25.93 24.84
CA ARG A 469 8.47 25.88 26.26
C ARG A 469 7.55 25.00 27.11
N LEU A 470 6.31 24.78 26.67
CA LEU A 470 5.35 23.93 27.38
C LEU A 470 5.79 22.45 27.38
N LYS A 471 6.63 22.03 26.42
CA LYS A 471 7.15 20.65 26.27
C LYS A 471 6.07 19.55 26.23
N VAL A 472 4.81 19.92 26.04
CA VAL A 472 3.71 18.97 25.85
C VAL A 472 3.59 18.67 24.35
N PRO A 473 3.61 17.39 23.93
CA PRO A 473 3.60 17.03 22.52
C PRO A 473 2.24 17.25 21.84
N LEU A 474 1.16 17.37 22.61
CA LEU A 474 -0.18 17.72 22.14
C LEU A 474 -0.61 19.03 22.80
N VAL A 475 -0.93 20.03 21.98
CA VAL A 475 -1.39 21.33 22.49
C VAL A 475 -2.68 21.74 21.79
N GLN A 476 -3.63 22.25 22.57
CA GLN A 476 -4.88 22.79 22.05
C GLN A 476 -4.67 24.26 21.66
N ILE A 477 -4.89 24.58 20.39
CA ILE A 477 -4.75 25.93 19.85
C ILE A 477 -6.06 26.40 19.22
N ARG A 478 -6.73 27.34 19.92
CA ARG A 478 -8.04 27.92 19.52
C ARG A 478 -9.09 26.82 19.25
N GLY A 479 -9.21 25.86 20.16
CA GLY A 479 -10.21 24.78 20.10
C GLY A 479 -9.82 23.55 19.27
N GLU A 480 -8.62 23.52 18.67
CA GLU A 480 -8.14 22.37 17.90
C GLU A 480 -6.84 21.82 18.47
N TRP A 481 -6.72 20.49 18.55
CA TRP A 481 -5.51 19.80 19.01
C TRP A 481 -4.49 19.68 17.89
N VAL A 482 -3.22 19.93 18.21
CA VAL A 482 -2.11 19.83 17.27
C VAL A 482 -0.93 19.07 17.86
N GLU A 483 -0.27 18.26 17.02
CA GLU A 483 1.01 17.59 17.28
C GLU A 483 2.18 18.59 17.18
N LEU A 484 2.91 18.79 18.28
CA LEU A 484 4.17 19.53 18.32
C LEU A 484 5.33 18.55 18.54
N ARG A 485 6.01 18.17 17.46
CA ARG A 485 7.17 17.29 17.55
C ARG A 485 8.40 18.07 18.02
N PRO A 486 9.15 17.59 19.04
CA PRO A 486 10.35 18.27 19.50
C PRO A 486 11.38 18.48 18.37
N GLU A 487 11.56 17.50 17.48
CA GLU A 487 12.44 17.60 16.32
C GLU A 487 12.01 18.71 15.35
N ASP A 488 10.72 18.81 15.04
CA ASP A 488 10.18 19.81 14.12
C ASP A 488 10.26 21.22 14.74
N VAL A 489 10.04 21.33 16.05
CA VAL A 489 10.17 22.58 16.81
C VAL A 489 11.61 23.09 16.81
N GLU A 490 12.58 22.22 17.10
CA GLU A 490 14.00 22.60 17.03
C GLU A 490 14.42 22.98 15.62
N THR A 491 13.93 22.25 14.63
CA THR A 491 14.23 22.49 13.21
C THR A 491 13.64 23.81 12.76
N ALA A 492 12.42 24.14 13.18
CA ALA A 492 11.79 25.44 12.93
C ALA A 492 12.60 26.57 13.58
N ILE A 493 12.96 26.44 14.86
CA ILE A 493 13.79 27.45 15.55
C ILE A 493 15.15 27.62 14.85
N LYS A 494 15.80 26.54 14.41
CA LYS A 494 17.06 26.60 13.64
C LYS A 494 16.85 27.26 12.28
N PHE A 495 15.72 27.00 11.61
CA PHE A 495 15.36 27.61 10.34
C PHE A 495 15.24 29.14 10.47
N PHE A 496 14.47 29.65 11.43
CA PHE A 496 14.31 31.11 11.63
C PHE A 496 15.58 31.80 12.13
N LYS A 497 16.44 31.09 12.87
CA LYS A 497 17.77 31.62 13.25
C LYS A 497 18.75 31.73 12.07
N LYS A 498 18.65 30.82 11.08
CA LYS A 498 19.57 30.76 9.94
C LYS A 498 19.09 31.58 8.74
N LYS A 499 17.78 31.58 8.46
CA LYS A 499 17.12 32.41 7.47
C LYS A 499 16.34 33.49 8.19
N HIS A 500 16.72 34.75 8.00
CA HIS A 500 15.93 35.87 8.50
C HIS A 500 14.47 35.72 8.02
N ASN A 501 13.50 36.03 8.89
CA ASN A 501 12.07 35.91 8.63
C ASN A 501 11.68 36.56 7.30
N ARG A 502 12.37 37.65 6.94
CA ARG A 502 12.21 38.41 5.70
C ARG A 502 13.51 38.49 4.92
N GLY A 503 13.41 38.39 3.60
CA GLY A 503 14.55 38.56 2.72
C GLY A 503 14.14 38.72 1.25
N GLU A 504 15.14 38.67 0.39
CA GLU A 504 14.99 38.74 -1.06
C GLU A 504 15.42 37.41 -1.67
N MET A 505 14.62 36.86 -2.58
CA MET A 505 14.97 35.67 -3.37
C MET A 505 14.71 35.93 -4.85
N THR A 506 15.28 35.11 -5.71
CA THR A 506 15.03 35.21 -7.15
C THR A 506 13.71 34.56 -7.54
N LEU A 507 13.09 35.04 -8.62
CA LEU A 507 11.86 34.45 -9.19
C LEU A 507 12.05 32.97 -9.55
N GLY A 508 13.23 32.57 -10.02
CA GLY A 508 13.54 31.16 -10.31
C GLY A 508 13.50 30.28 -9.05
N GLU A 509 14.07 30.76 -7.94
CA GLU A 509 14.01 30.06 -6.65
C GLU A 509 12.57 29.99 -6.11
N ALA A 510 11.82 31.09 -6.21
CA ALA A 510 10.41 31.14 -5.81
C ALA A 510 9.55 30.15 -6.61
N MET A 511 9.77 30.02 -7.93
CA MET A 511 9.07 29.04 -8.77
C MET A 511 9.43 27.60 -8.39
N GLN A 512 10.70 27.31 -8.12
CA GLN A 512 11.12 25.97 -7.69
C GLN A 512 10.46 25.55 -6.37
N LEU A 513 10.27 26.49 -5.43
CA LEU A 513 9.57 26.26 -4.17
C LEU A 513 8.04 26.15 -4.38
N GLY A 514 7.46 26.99 -5.24
CA GLY A 514 6.01 27.03 -5.51
C GLY A 514 5.46 25.83 -6.27
N PHE A 515 6.18 25.30 -7.27
CA PHE A 515 5.78 24.09 -7.99
C PHE A 515 6.04 22.79 -7.23
N GLY A 516 6.93 22.85 -6.24
CA GLY A 516 7.18 21.75 -5.32
C GLY A 516 5.98 21.45 -4.41
N ALA A 517 5.37 22.49 -3.83
CA ALA A 517 4.34 22.36 -2.80
C ALA A 517 3.04 21.64 -3.22
N GLY A 518 2.79 21.47 -4.52
CA GLY A 518 1.51 20.96 -5.03
C GLY A 518 1.38 19.45 -5.18
N ASN A 519 2.47 18.71 -5.42
CA ASN A 519 2.41 17.28 -5.77
C ASN A 519 3.42 16.38 -5.03
N GLU A 520 4.46 16.93 -4.43
CA GLU A 520 5.42 16.19 -3.60
C GLU A 520 5.83 17.07 -2.42
N VAL A 521 5.95 16.50 -1.22
CA VAL A 521 6.44 17.27 -0.07
C VAL A 521 7.90 17.63 -0.34
N VAL A 522 8.15 18.83 -0.89
CA VAL A 522 9.52 19.33 -1.04
C VAL A 522 10.00 19.70 0.35
N GLU A 523 10.75 18.78 0.95
CA GLU A 523 11.52 19.05 2.15
C GLU A 523 12.49 20.20 1.83
N THR A 524 12.43 21.27 2.62
CA THR A 524 13.44 22.32 2.55
C THR A 524 14.82 21.73 2.86
N GLU A 525 15.92 22.42 2.51
CA GLU A 525 17.29 22.03 2.90
C GLU A 525 17.49 21.81 4.43
N VAL A 526 16.48 22.14 5.23
CA VAL A 526 16.47 22.05 6.69
C VAL A 526 15.49 20.98 7.20
N GLY A 527 14.74 20.27 6.33
CA GLY A 527 13.91 19.12 6.71
C GLY A 527 12.48 19.43 7.16
N LEU A 528 11.98 20.66 6.95
CA LEU A 528 10.57 20.99 7.18
C LEU A 528 9.78 21.07 5.87
N PRO A 529 8.53 20.57 5.84
CA PRO A 529 7.68 20.64 4.67
C PRO A 529 7.16 22.07 4.44
N ILE A 530 7.11 22.49 3.18
CA ILE A 530 6.39 23.70 2.77
C ILE A 530 4.92 23.33 2.61
N VAL A 531 4.07 23.85 3.49
CA VAL A 531 2.64 23.47 3.54
C VAL A 531 1.84 24.35 2.59
N GLU A 532 2.25 25.60 2.43
CA GLU A 532 1.52 26.58 1.65
C GLU A 532 2.44 27.69 1.12
N VAL A 533 2.21 28.11 -0.12
CA VAL A 533 2.86 29.26 -0.74
C VAL A 533 1.79 30.27 -1.13
N GLU A 534 1.73 31.39 -0.42
CA GLU A 534 0.88 32.53 -0.76
C GLU A 534 1.68 33.53 -1.58
N ALA A 535 1.10 34.00 -2.68
CA ALA A 535 1.67 35.07 -3.49
C ALA A 535 0.71 36.26 -3.56
N GLU A 536 1.26 37.47 -3.66
CA GLU A 536 0.45 38.70 -3.81
C GLU A 536 0.59 39.31 -5.21
N GLY A 537 -0.53 39.80 -5.75
CA GLY A 537 -0.57 40.56 -7.00
C GLY A 537 -0.30 39.71 -8.24
N TRP A 538 0.57 40.16 -9.13
CA TRP A 538 0.82 39.49 -10.42
C TRP A 538 1.41 38.08 -10.27
N LEU A 539 2.07 37.77 -9.15
CA LEU A 539 2.64 36.46 -8.86
C LEU A 539 1.55 35.42 -8.58
N GLU A 540 0.44 35.83 -7.95
CA GLU A 540 -0.71 34.96 -7.68
C GLU A 540 -1.39 34.52 -8.97
N ASP A 541 -1.68 35.47 -9.86
CA ASP A 541 -2.26 35.22 -11.18
C ASP A 541 -1.40 34.27 -12.01
N MET A 542 -0.07 34.42 -11.94
CA MET A 542 0.88 33.59 -12.65
C MET A 542 0.90 32.15 -12.10
N LEU A 543 0.98 31.97 -10.77
CA LEU A 543 0.98 30.65 -10.14
C LEU A 543 -0.33 29.90 -10.41
N ASN A 544 -1.47 30.59 -10.31
CA ASN A 544 -2.77 30.00 -10.61
C ASN A 544 -2.91 29.58 -12.08
N SER A 545 -2.38 30.38 -13.02
CA SER A 545 -2.41 30.02 -14.45
C SER A 545 -1.58 28.78 -14.79
N LEU A 546 -0.54 28.49 -14.02
CA LEU A 546 0.37 27.37 -14.23
C LEU A 546 -0.10 26.11 -13.48
N SER A 547 -0.77 26.25 -12.33
CA SER A 547 -1.32 25.13 -11.54
C SER A 547 -2.59 24.54 -12.14
N GLU A 548 -3.46 25.34 -12.77
CA GLU A 548 -4.71 24.84 -13.37
C GLU A 548 -4.51 24.03 -14.66
N GLY A 549 -3.30 24.00 -15.21
CA GLY A 549 -3.00 23.37 -16.49
C GLY A 549 -3.69 24.09 -17.65
N VAL A 550 -3.06 24.11 -18.82
CA VAL A 550 -3.72 24.65 -20.02
C VAL A 550 -4.94 23.77 -20.30
N LYS A 551 -6.15 24.31 -20.12
CA LYS A 551 -7.40 23.69 -20.60
C LYS A 551 -7.31 23.56 -22.12
N ILE A 552 -6.81 22.43 -22.59
CA ILE A 552 -6.82 22.08 -24.01
C ILE A 552 -8.29 21.93 -24.38
N THR A 553 -8.85 22.99 -24.97
CA THR A 553 -10.21 22.97 -25.49
C THR A 553 -10.20 22.02 -26.68
N PRO A 554 -11.04 20.96 -26.68
CA PRO A 554 -11.09 20.04 -27.82
C PRO A 554 -11.52 20.83 -29.05
N VAL A 555 -10.73 20.73 -30.12
CA VAL A 555 -11.06 21.30 -31.42
C VAL A 555 -12.41 20.72 -31.85
N LYS A 556 -13.39 21.60 -32.12
CA LYS A 556 -14.71 21.19 -32.63
C LYS A 556 -14.52 20.32 -33.87
N THR A 557 -15.00 19.08 -33.81
CA THR A 557 -15.13 18.19 -34.96
C THR A 557 -15.86 18.92 -36.08
N ALA A 558 -15.28 18.91 -37.29
CA ALA A 558 -15.90 19.51 -38.46
C ALA A 558 -17.28 18.86 -38.70
N PRO A 559 -18.30 19.64 -39.10
CA PRO A 559 -19.63 19.09 -39.35
C PRO A 559 -19.55 18.03 -40.45
N SER A 560 -20.09 16.85 -40.16
CA SER A 560 -20.25 15.77 -41.12
C SER A 560 -21.05 16.27 -42.31
N ILE A 561 -20.46 16.17 -43.50
CA ILE A 561 -21.18 16.39 -44.76
C ILE A 561 -22.11 15.18 -44.95
N PRO A 562 -23.44 15.38 -45.08
CA PRO A 562 -24.34 14.27 -45.36
C PRO A 562 -24.24 13.89 -46.83
N ARG A 563 -23.85 12.65 -47.13
CA ARG A 563 -24.35 11.86 -48.26
C ARG A 563 -24.35 10.38 -47.94
#